data_AF-A0A832NAA0-F1
#
_entry.id   AF-A0A832NAA0-F1
#
_cell.length_a   1.000
_cell.length_b   1.000
_cell.length_c   1.000
_cell.angle_alpha   90.00
_cell.angle_beta   90.00
_cell.angle_gamma   90.00
#
_symmetry.space_group_name_H-M   'P 1'
#
loop_
_entity.id
_entity.type
_entity.pdbx_description
1 polymer ?
#
loop_
_entity_poly.entity_id
_entity_poly.type
_entity_poly.pdbx_seq_one_letter_code
_entity_poly.pdbx_strand_id
1 'polypeptide(L)'
;MPPRGAGGEGEPLPAQRHGAMETGQVALGRTSPGLPDSGLWPCRRPLAAGPEGETRGVEKPPFSLLSREGESMLRRIGLVGAFALLGGAGMGRAEDTYPILVYPAPRAQEAIQVDGRLVERAWEMAPLVSGFTFYDRPERAPVQTAFRVLFDEERLYIGVVCDESLADRLPPRPLPRDDASLFHRESVEIFLDPLHDHTHYFQFAVDAAGSLYDAEGYNAVWNSQAQVATQQEKDRWTLEFALPWRDVGLKPERGRVLGLNLCRNRWLEGRQWTNWSQTAANFHDPVRFGHLVLEPTREQWSRLGEEFRRPDRRGPLFIFEREGISGQTYRALLQRALDEAERALAELRSLRERQEPAVAAELAQRLEAMEQELGPIRQRLRAPEALDGHTFIQMEQAVHQLLHRMQDLLWEARLAALLAQI
;
A
#
# COMPACT_ATOMS: atom_id res chain seq x y z
N MET A 1 -16.00 54.61 35.73
CA MET A 1 -16.66 55.87 35.32
C MET A 1 -17.39 55.64 34.00
N PRO A 2 -18.57 56.24 33.79
CA PRO A 2 -19.34 56.22 32.52
C PRO A 2 -18.70 57.22 31.49
N PRO A 3 -19.19 57.43 30.23
CA PRO A 3 -20.60 57.32 29.80
C PRO A 3 -20.97 56.96 28.33
N ARG A 4 -22.30 56.74 28.12
CA ARG A 4 -23.20 57.09 26.96
C ARG A 4 -22.74 56.77 25.51
N GLY A 5 -23.60 56.37 24.56
CA GLY A 5 -25.06 56.21 24.54
C GLY A 5 -25.62 56.42 23.10
N ALA A 6 -26.90 56.06 22.87
CA ALA A 6 -27.62 56.01 21.57
C ALA A 6 -27.23 54.84 20.62
N GLY A 7 -28.14 54.21 19.87
CA GLY A 7 -29.61 54.37 19.78
C GLY A 7 -30.09 54.47 18.32
N GLY A 8 -30.80 53.45 17.83
CA GLY A 8 -31.39 53.44 16.48
C GLY A 8 -32.10 52.11 16.16
N GLU A 9 -33.40 52.16 15.85
CA GLU A 9 -34.27 51.03 15.51
C GLU A 9 -34.70 51.06 14.03
N GLY A 10 -35.17 49.91 13.52
CA GLY A 10 -35.88 49.76 12.22
C GLY A 10 -34.97 49.57 10.99
N GLU A 11 -35.31 48.78 9.97
CA GLU A 11 -36.37 47.75 9.79
C GLU A 11 -35.88 46.73 8.72
N PRO A 12 -36.51 45.54 8.56
CA PRO A 12 -35.99 44.47 7.68
C PRO A 12 -36.66 44.36 6.29
N LEU A 13 -36.21 43.38 5.50
CA LEU A 13 -36.81 42.82 4.25
C LEU A 13 -36.42 43.51 2.91
N PRO A 14 -36.55 42.83 1.72
CA PRO A 14 -37.22 41.54 1.49
C PRO A 14 -36.40 40.46 0.73
N ALA A 15 -36.94 39.23 0.77
CA ALA A 15 -36.56 38.14 -0.12
C ALA A 15 -37.15 38.33 -1.54
N GLN A 16 -36.53 37.71 -2.53
CA GLN A 16 -37.16 37.46 -3.84
C GLN A 16 -37.08 35.97 -4.22
N ARG A 17 -38.25 35.42 -4.58
CA ARG A 17 -38.39 34.18 -5.37
C ARG A 17 -38.93 34.56 -6.74
N HIS A 18 -38.44 33.86 -7.77
CA HIS A 18 -39.15 33.28 -8.92
C HIS A 18 -38.37 33.44 -10.23
N GLY A 19 -38.40 32.39 -11.05
CA GLY A 19 -37.72 32.36 -12.34
C GLY A 19 -37.54 30.93 -12.87
N ALA A 20 -38.64 30.23 -13.12
CA ALA A 20 -38.60 29.00 -13.91
C ALA A 20 -38.70 29.33 -15.40
N MET A 21 -37.94 28.65 -16.25
CA MET A 21 -38.29 28.47 -17.66
C MET A 21 -37.73 27.15 -18.18
N GLU A 22 -38.61 26.32 -18.74
CA GLU A 22 -38.25 25.19 -19.59
C GLU A 22 -37.91 25.69 -21.01
N THR A 23 -37.11 24.90 -21.74
CA THR A 23 -37.31 24.40 -23.11
C THR A 23 -35.98 24.30 -23.89
N GLY A 24 -35.88 23.30 -24.77
CA GLY A 24 -34.79 23.21 -25.75
C GLY A 24 -34.07 21.86 -25.84
N GLN A 25 -34.73 20.85 -26.40
CA GLN A 25 -34.01 19.68 -26.93
C GLN A 25 -33.24 20.06 -28.20
N VAL A 26 -31.97 19.63 -28.32
CA VAL A 26 -31.40 19.20 -29.61
C VAL A 26 -30.51 17.98 -29.35
N ALA A 27 -30.72 16.90 -30.09
CA ALA A 27 -29.93 15.68 -29.99
C ALA A 27 -29.08 15.46 -31.26
N LEU A 28 -27.77 15.32 -31.07
CA LEU A 28 -26.80 14.67 -31.97
C LEU A 28 -25.70 14.09 -31.04
N GLY A 29 -25.34 12.81 -31.04
CA GLY A 29 -25.58 11.76 -32.02
C GLY A 29 -24.26 11.26 -32.61
N ARG A 30 -23.50 10.46 -31.86
CA ARG A 30 -22.36 9.66 -32.36
C ARG A 30 -22.12 8.45 -31.43
N THR A 31 -21.68 7.35 -32.04
CA THR A 31 -21.74 5.98 -31.50
C THR A 31 -20.37 5.36 -31.26
N SER A 32 -20.38 4.18 -30.62
CA SER A 32 -19.33 3.15 -30.55
C SER A 32 -18.36 3.21 -29.35
N PRO A 33 -17.81 2.06 -28.90
CA PRO A 33 -18.37 0.69 -28.89
C PRO A 33 -18.36 0.07 -27.46
N GLY A 34 -19.01 -1.09 -27.30
CA GLY A 34 -19.12 -1.76 -25.99
C GLY A 34 -17.82 -2.36 -25.48
N LEU A 35 -17.62 -2.29 -24.16
CA LEU A 35 -16.60 -3.02 -23.39
C LEU A 35 -17.10 -4.44 -23.07
N PRO A 36 -16.24 -5.47 -23.10
CA PRO A 36 -16.62 -6.83 -22.72
C PRO A 36 -16.68 -7.03 -21.19
N ASP A 37 -17.63 -7.83 -20.73
CA ASP A 37 -17.75 -8.29 -19.34
C ASP A 37 -16.46 -8.96 -18.83
N SER A 38 -15.86 -8.41 -17.76
CA SER A 38 -14.71 -9.01 -17.09
C SER A 38 -15.08 -9.70 -15.78
N GLY A 39 -15.50 -10.96 -15.90
CA GLY A 39 -15.22 -12.05 -14.96
C GLY A 39 -15.51 -11.82 -13.47
N LEU A 40 -16.73 -12.14 -13.04
CA LEU A 40 -17.01 -12.48 -11.64
C LEU A 40 -16.26 -13.77 -11.26
N TRP A 41 -15.35 -13.72 -10.28
CA TRP A 41 -14.71 -14.91 -9.72
C TRP A 41 -15.63 -15.59 -8.67
N PRO A 42 -16.01 -16.87 -8.84
CA PRO A 42 -16.91 -17.54 -7.90
C PRO A 42 -16.13 -18.21 -6.75
N CYS A 43 -16.49 -17.86 -5.50
CA CYS A 43 -16.03 -18.58 -4.31
C CYS A 43 -16.52 -20.04 -4.33
N ARG A 44 -15.62 -21.02 -4.37
CA ARG A 44 -15.97 -22.44 -4.21
C ARG A 44 -16.07 -22.80 -2.73
N ARG A 45 -17.22 -23.32 -2.29
CA ARG A 45 -17.37 -23.98 -0.99
C ARG A 45 -16.73 -25.38 -1.00
N PRO A 46 -16.09 -25.82 0.11
CA PRO A 46 -15.86 -27.24 0.36
C PRO A 46 -17.17 -27.93 0.80
N LEU A 47 -17.29 -29.22 0.49
CA LEU A 47 -18.32 -30.10 1.03
C LEU A 47 -17.91 -30.64 2.41
N ALA A 48 -18.78 -30.52 3.40
CA ALA A 48 -18.71 -31.25 4.66
C ALA A 48 -20.06 -31.93 4.92
N ALA A 49 -20.03 -33.16 5.44
CA ALA A 49 -21.22 -33.94 5.74
C ALA A 49 -21.86 -33.53 7.08
N GLY A 50 -23.19 -33.56 7.16
CA GLY A 50 -23.92 -33.56 8.44
C GLY A 50 -24.09 -34.99 8.99
N PRO A 51 -25.07 -35.25 9.90
CA PRO A 51 -26.12 -34.37 10.44
C PRO A 51 -26.07 -34.31 12.00
N GLU A 52 -27.03 -33.84 12.81
CA GLU A 52 -28.43 -33.36 12.68
C GLU A 52 -28.63 -32.07 13.53
N GLY A 53 -29.81 -31.42 13.47
CA GLY A 53 -30.23 -30.38 14.43
C GLY A 53 -31.09 -29.26 13.85
N GLU A 54 -32.42 -29.42 13.85
CA GLU A 54 -33.37 -28.41 13.34
C GLU A 54 -33.39 -27.10 14.15
N THR A 55 -33.49 -25.94 13.47
CA THR A 55 -34.75 -25.16 13.44
C THR A 55 -34.74 -23.96 12.48
N ARG A 56 -35.91 -23.78 11.83
CA ARG A 56 -36.47 -22.61 11.08
C ARG A 56 -35.82 -21.24 11.37
N GLY A 57 -35.62 -20.33 10.41
CA GLY A 57 -35.91 -20.35 8.96
C GLY A 57 -36.52 -19.03 8.44
N VAL A 58 -35.97 -18.45 7.37
CA VAL A 58 -36.62 -17.44 6.49
C VAL A 58 -36.08 -17.64 5.06
N GLU A 59 -36.89 -18.21 4.17
CA GLU A 59 -36.52 -18.39 2.75
C GLU A 59 -37.01 -17.22 1.88
N LYS A 60 -36.28 -16.96 0.79
CA LYS A 60 -36.71 -16.09 -0.33
C LYS A 60 -37.12 -16.97 -1.53
N PRO A 61 -38.01 -16.50 -2.42
CA PRO A 61 -38.80 -17.38 -3.29
C PRO A 61 -38.00 -18.00 -4.45
N PRO A 62 -38.47 -19.15 -4.99
CA PRO A 62 -37.78 -19.86 -6.07
C PRO A 62 -38.03 -19.22 -7.43
N PHE A 63 -36.98 -19.09 -8.23
CA PHE A 63 -37.11 -18.94 -9.68
C PHE A 63 -37.22 -20.33 -10.30
N SER A 64 -38.28 -20.55 -11.08
CA SER A 64 -38.51 -21.80 -11.81
C SER A 64 -38.67 -21.55 -13.30
N LEU A 65 -38.03 -22.44 -14.07
CA LEU A 65 -38.44 -23.01 -15.37
C LEU A 65 -37.46 -22.83 -16.55
N LEU A 66 -36.97 -24.00 -16.99
CA LEU A 66 -36.72 -24.42 -18.38
C LEU A 66 -35.49 -23.81 -19.10
N SER A 67 -34.77 -24.55 -19.96
CA SER A 67 -34.94 -25.94 -20.43
C SER A 67 -33.62 -26.64 -20.76
N ARG A 68 -33.68 -27.97 -20.88
CA ARG A 68 -32.61 -28.86 -21.38
C ARG A 68 -32.17 -28.51 -22.80
N GLU A 69 -30.87 -28.63 -23.08
CA GLU A 69 -30.18 -29.08 -24.31
C GLU A 69 -28.69 -28.72 -24.17
N GLY A 70 -27.68 -29.54 -24.51
CA GLY A 70 -27.65 -30.95 -24.89
C GLY A 70 -26.21 -31.47 -24.78
N GLU A 71 -26.02 -32.76 -24.49
CA GLU A 71 -24.68 -33.37 -24.37
C GLU A 71 -24.00 -33.63 -25.72
N SER A 72 -22.70 -33.91 -25.66
CA SER A 72 -21.82 -34.47 -26.72
C SER A 72 -21.13 -33.51 -27.69
N MET A 73 -19.83 -33.27 -27.46
CA MET A 73 -18.85 -33.07 -28.54
C MET A 73 -17.44 -33.57 -28.16
N LEU A 74 -17.33 -34.84 -27.79
CA LEU A 74 -16.04 -35.55 -27.70
C LEU A 74 -16.10 -36.89 -28.43
N ARG A 75 -15.74 -36.88 -29.72
CA ARG A 75 -15.27 -38.07 -30.48
C ARG A 75 -14.88 -37.68 -31.91
N ARG A 76 -13.57 -37.56 -32.19
CA ARG A 76 -12.91 -38.05 -33.41
C ARG A 76 -11.39 -37.77 -33.38
N ILE A 77 -10.61 -38.87 -33.26
CA ILE A 77 -9.31 -39.13 -33.91
C ILE A 77 -8.14 -38.16 -33.54
N GLY A 78 -6.93 -38.62 -33.18
CA GLY A 78 -6.45 -39.99 -33.01
C GLY A 78 -4.93 -40.04 -32.75
N LEU A 79 -4.54 -40.80 -31.72
CA LEU A 79 -3.25 -41.43 -31.42
C LEU A 79 -2.02 -41.12 -32.34
N VAL A 80 -1.07 -40.31 -31.85
CA VAL A 80 0.38 -40.47 -32.13
C VAL A 80 1.17 -40.03 -30.87
N GLY A 81 2.23 -40.77 -30.50
CA GLY A 81 3.31 -40.22 -29.69
C GLY A 81 3.34 -40.55 -28.19
N ALA A 82 3.29 -41.83 -27.82
CA ALA A 82 3.74 -42.24 -26.49
C ALA A 82 5.28 -42.26 -26.44
N PHE A 83 5.90 -41.18 -25.95
CA PHE A 83 7.32 -41.15 -25.55
C PHE A 83 7.54 -40.14 -24.41
N ALA A 84 8.55 -40.38 -23.58
CA ALA A 84 8.94 -39.56 -22.41
C ALA A 84 8.03 -39.61 -21.15
N LEU A 85 7.63 -40.82 -20.74
CA LEU A 85 7.55 -41.13 -19.29
C LEU A 85 8.99 -41.28 -18.74
N LEU A 86 9.65 -40.16 -18.45
CA LEU A 86 10.84 -40.05 -17.58
C LEU A 86 11.20 -38.57 -17.40
N GLY A 87 10.48 -37.88 -16.51
CA GLY A 87 10.66 -36.45 -16.20
C GLY A 87 9.97 -36.05 -14.89
N GLY A 88 9.74 -37.01 -14.00
CA GLY A 88 8.92 -36.87 -12.79
C GLY A 88 9.74 -36.81 -11.50
N ALA A 89 10.73 -35.92 -11.42
CA ALA A 89 11.39 -35.52 -10.17
C ALA A 89 12.13 -34.20 -10.41
N GLY A 90 11.67 -33.10 -9.81
CA GLY A 90 12.36 -31.80 -9.92
C GLY A 90 11.67 -30.69 -10.71
N MET A 91 10.33 -30.58 -10.65
CA MET A 91 9.78 -29.22 -10.51
C MET A 91 10.19 -28.73 -9.12
N GLY A 92 11.40 -28.17 -9.01
CA GLY A 92 11.80 -27.44 -7.82
C GLY A 92 10.75 -26.34 -7.60
N ARG A 93 10.20 -26.28 -6.38
CA ARG A 93 9.50 -25.06 -5.97
C ARG A 93 10.49 -23.92 -6.19
N ALA A 94 10.11 -22.90 -6.95
CA ALA A 94 10.90 -21.68 -7.04
C ALA A 94 11.16 -21.21 -5.59
N GLU A 95 12.43 -21.06 -5.23
CA GLU A 95 12.81 -20.71 -3.86
C GLU A 95 12.20 -19.35 -3.50
N ASP A 96 11.66 -19.22 -2.29
CA ASP A 96 11.06 -17.96 -1.86
C ASP A 96 12.16 -16.95 -1.53
N THR A 97 12.55 -16.17 -2.54
CA THR A 97 13.62 -15.18 -2.46
C THR A 97 13.11 -13.79 -2.04
N TYR A 98 11.83 -13.65 -1.69
CA TYR A 98 11.23 -12.39 -1.26
C TYR A 98 11.86 -11.89 0.04
N PRO A 99 12.14 -10.58 0.18
CA PRO A 99 12.67 -9.99 1.41
C PRO A 99 11.91 -10.42 2.66
N ILE A 100 12.65 -10.74 3.72
CA ILE A 100 12.11 -11.06 5.03
C ILE A 100 12.26 -9.78 5.87
N LEU A 101 11.15 -9.12 6.15
CA LEU A 101 11.13 -7.83 6.83
C LEU A 101 10.75 -8.03 8.30
N VAL A 102 11.46 -7.37 9.22
CA VAL A 102 11.20 -7.48 10.67
C VAL A 102 11.13 -6.11 11.31
N TYR A 103 10.00 -5.77 11.93
CA TYR A 103 9.75 -4.49 12.56
C TYR A 103 9.76 -4.65 14.10
N PRO A 104 10.67 -4.03 14.86
CA PRO A 104 10.55 -3.95 16.31
C PRO A 104 9.61 -2.81 16.71
N ALA A 105 8.45 -3.13 17.27
CA ALA A 105 7.59 -2.15 17.91
C ALA A 105 8.07 -1.89 19.34
N PRO A 106 8.41 -0.65 19.72
CA PRO A 106 8.61 -0.31 21.11
C PRO A 106 7.26 -0.10 21.83
N ARG A 107 7.28 -0.23 23.15
CA ARG A 107 6.15 0.13 23.99
C ARG A 107 6.00 1.65 24.04
N ALA A 108 4.77 2.15 23.90
CA ALA A 108 4.45 3.56 24.06
C ALA A 108 4.73 4.00 25.52
N GLN A 109 5.35 5.17 25.69
CA GLN A 109 5.71 5.71 27.01
C GLN A 109 4.71 6.77 27.51
N GLU A 110 3.78 7.16 26.64
CA GLU A 110 2.70 8.12 26.85
C GLU A 110 1.49 7.64 26.04
N ALA A 111 0.29 8.10 26.40
CA ALA A 111 -0.92 7.73 25.69
C ALA A 111 -0.95 8.33 24.28
N ILE A 112 -1.34 7.52 23.30
CA ILE A 112 -1.60 7.97 21.92
C ILE A 112 -3.05 8.46 21.83
N GLN A 113 -3.26 9.69 21.37
CA GLN A 113 -4.59 10.20 21.05
C GLN A 113 -4.87 9.95 19.57
N VAL A 114 -5.77 9.01 19.27
CA VAL A 114 -6.17 8.67 17.89
C VAL A 114 -6.98 9.83 17.29
N ASP A 115 -6.31 10.81 16.70
CA ASP A 115 -6.90 11.99 16.05
C ASP A 115 -6.40 12.22 14.61
N GLY A 116 -5.43 11.41 14.17
CA GLY A 116 -4.87 11.37 12.82
C GLY A 116 -3.62 12.22 12.64
N ARG A 117 -3.15 12.94 13.67
CA ARG A 117 -2.06 13.92 13.52
C ARG A 117 -0.65 13.36 13.60
N LEU A 118 -0.43 12.24 14.30
CA LEU A 118 0.91 11.64 14.51
C LEU A 118 1.90 12.60 15.19
N VAL A 119 1.45 13.37 16.19
CA VAL A 119 2.25 14.45 16.82
C VAL A 119 2.85 14.07 18.17
N GLU A 120 2.43 12.95 18.75
CA GLU A 120 2.95 12.43 20.02
C GLU A 120 4.41 12.02 19.90
N ARG A 121 5.18 12.32 20.94
CA ARG A 121 6.61 12.02 20.99
C ARG A 121 6.86 10.52 21.05
N ALA A 122 5.92 9.73 21.55
CA ALA A 122 5.96 8.28 21.46
C ALA A 122 6.22 7.77 20.03
N TRP A 123 5.67 8.42 18.99
CA TRP A 123 5.91 8.05 17.60
C TRP A 123 7.39 8.15 17.20
N GLU A 124 8.15 9.09 17.77
CA GLU A 124 9.59 9.23 17.52
C GLU A 124 10.42 8.06 18.05
N MET A 125 9.89 7.24 18.96
CA MET A 125 10.60 6.10 19.54
C MET A 125 10.58 4.87 18.63
N ALA A 126 9.57 4.76 17.77
CA ALA A 126 9.45 3.69 16.78
C ALA A 126 10.42 3.87 15.61
N PRO A 127 10.79 2.80 14.88
CA PRO A 127 11.34 2.90 13.53
C PRO A 127 10.37 3.61 12.58
N LEU A 128 10.86 4.45 11.67
CA LEU A 128 10.04 4.94 10.55
C LEU A 128 10.39 4.12 9.31
N VAL A 129 9.38 3.49 8.71
CA VAL A 129 9.58 2.49 7.66
C VAL A 129 8.76 2.84 6.43
N SER A 130 9.45 2.94 5.29
CA SER A 130 8.95 3.29 3.97
C SER A 130 9.28 2.19 2.95
N GLY A 131 9.13 2.50 1.66
CA GLY A 131 9.71 1.72 0.58
C GLY A 131 8.74 0.74 -0.03
N PHE A 132 7.44 1.03 0.02
CA PHE A 132 6.38 0.18 -0.49
C PHE A 132 6.65 -0.13 -1.96
N THR A 133 6.60 -1.42 -2.30
CA THR A 133 6.70 -1.93 -3.67
C THR A 133 5.32 -2.18 -4.24
N PHE A 134 5.19 -2.28 -5.56
CA PHE A 134 4.01 -2.90 -6.14
C PHE A 134 3.88 -4.35 -5.65
N TYR A 135 2.64 -4.82 -5.47
CA TYR A 135 2.40 -6.13 -4.87
C TYR A 135 2.91 -7.32 -5.71
N ASP A 136 3.08 -7.11 -7.02
CA ASP A 136 3.39 -8.11 -8.05
C ASP A 136 4.82 -7.99 -8.62
N ARG A 137 5.56 -6.93 -8.28
CA ARG A 137 6.92 -6.66 -8.78
C ARG A 137 7.75 -5.89 -7.74
N PRO A 138 9.07 -6.15 -7.66
CA PRO A 138 9.95 -5.54 -6.63
C PRO A 138 10.24 -4.05 -6.86
N GLU A 139 9.54 -3.41 -7.79
CA GLU A 139 9.64 -1.99 -8.10
C GLU A 139 8.93 -1.17 -7.02
N ARG A 140 9.59 -0.11 -6.55
CA ARG A 140 9.01 0.82 -5.57
C ARG A 140 7.92 1.68 -6.20
N ALA A 141 6.87 1.93 -5.43
CA ALA A 141 5.82 2.86 -5.82
C ALA A 141 6.38 4.29 -5.98
N PRO A 142 5.96 5.06 -7.01
CA PRO A 142 6.40 6.45 -7.17
C PRO A 142 5.80 7.38 -6.10
N VAL A 143 4.60 7.05 -5.62
CA VAL A 143 3.94 7.68 -4.47
C VAL A 143 4.12 6.76 -3.28
N GLN A 144 4.85 7.20 -2.26
CA GLN A 144 5.29 6.34 -1.18
C GLN A 144 4.32 6.34 0.00
N THR A 145 4.51 5.33 0.87
CA THR A 145 3.80 5.18 2.13
C THR A 145 4.83 4.85 3.19
N ALA A 146 4.68 5.49 4.34
CA ALA A 146 5.55 5.30 5.50
C ALA A 146 4.69 4.97 6.72
N PHE A 147 5.20 4.15 7.64
CA PHE A 147 4.48 3.81 8.85
C PHE A 147 5.36 3.63 10.07
N ARG A 148 4.70 3.66 11.22
CA ARG A 148 5.21 3.43 12.56
C ARG A 148 4.28 2.47 13.29
N VAL A 149 4.85 1.62 14.15
CA VAL A 149 4.08 0.72 15.02
C VAL A 149 4.55 0.88 16.46
N LEU A 150 3.59 1.08 17.35
CA LEU A 150 3.74 1.14 18.80
C LEU A 150 2.74 0.19 19.44
N PHE A 151 2.91 -0.09 20.74
CA PHE A 151 1.89 -0.78 21.51
C PHE A 151 1.92 -0.37 22.98
N ASP A 152 0.83 -0.58 23.69
CA ASP A 152 0.78 -0.56 25.15
C ASP A 152 0.12 -1.84 25.68
N GLU A 153 -0.25 -1.85 26.97
CA GLU A 153 -0.95 -2.96 27.64
C GLU A 153 -2.34 -3.27 27.05
N GLU A 154 -3.01 -2.30 26.42
CA GLU A 154 -4.38 -2.41 25.92
C GLU A 154 -4.47 -2.56 24.40
N ARG A 155 -3.57 -1.90 23.65
CA ARG A 155 -3.72 -1.65 22.20
C ARG A 155 -2.42 -1.82 21.40
N LEU A 156 -2.58 -2.22 20.15
CA LEU A 156 -1.62 -2.05 19.07
C LEU A 156 -1.94 -0.73 18.34
N TYR A 157 -0.94 0.13 18.16
CA TYR A 157 -1.08 1.40 17.43
C TYR A 157 -0.26 1.36 16.14
N ILE A 158 -0.89 1.74 15.03
CA ILE A 158 -0.24 1.88 13.73
C ILE A 158 -0.51 3.29 13.22
N GLY A 159 0.57 4.03 13.01
CA GLY A 159 0.55 5.36 12.43
C GLY A 159 1.07 5.32 11.01
N VAL A 160 0.32 5.82 10.03
CA VAL A 160 0.66 5.76 8.60
C VAL A 160 0.62 7.15 7.99
N VAL A 161 1.62 7.45 7.17
CA VAL A 161 1.70 8.63 6.31
C VAL A 161 1.70 8.16 4.87
N CYS A 162 0.72 8.58 4.11
CA CYS A 162 0.59 8.31 2.69
C CYS A 162 0.86 9.61 1.93
N ASP A 163 1.95 9.70 1.18
CA ASP A 163 2.15 10.84 0.28
C ASP A 163 0.99 10.89 -0.71
N GLU A 164 0.50 12.08 -1.03
CA GLU A 164 -0.51 12.26 -2.07
C GLU A 164 -0.48 13.67 -2.66
N SER A 165 0.01 13.79 -3.89
CA SER A 165 0.03 15.06 -4.63
C SER A 165 -1.36 15.46 -5.16
N LEU A 166 -2.31 14.52 -5.22
CA LEU A 166 -3.69 14.73 -5.66
C LEU A 166 -4.68 14.72 -4.48
N ALA A 167 -4.31 15.40 -3.38
CA ALA A 167 -5.11 15.43 -2.17
C ALA A 167 -6.54 15.97 -2.37
N ASP A 168 -6.75 16.84 -3.37
CA ASP A 168 -8.06 17.36 -3.79
C ASP A 168 -9.00 16.30 -4.37
N ARG A 169 -8.45 15.15 -4.78
CA ARG A 169 -9.18 14.01 -5.35
C ARG A 169 -9.42 12.90 -4.33
N LEU A 170 -9.02 13.08 -3.07
CA LEU A 170 -9.24 12.11 -2.01
C LEU A 170 -10.73 11.88 -1.71
N PRO A 171 -11.10 10.69 -1.20
CA PRO A 171 -12.30 10.46 -0.39
C PRO A 171 -12.82 11.69 0.37
N PRO A 172 -13.94 12.33 -0.05
CA PRO A 172 -14.43 13.54 0.62
C PRO A 172 -15.34 13.25 1.83
N ARG A 173 -15.80 11.99 1.99
CA ARG A 173 -16.71 11.52 3.05
C ARG A 173 -16.52 10.03 3.33
N PRO A 174 -16.66 9.59 4.58
CA PRO A 174 -16.62 8.18 4.91
C PRO A 174 -17.81 7.40 4.32
N LEU A 175 -17.59 6.11 4.12
CA LEU A 175 -18.60 5.11 3.77
C LEU A 175 -19.31 4.60 5.03
N PRO A 176 -20.44 3.88 4.87
CA PRO A 176 -20.90 2.93 5.87
C PRO A 176 -19.78 1.94 6.24
N ARG A 177 -19.80 1.47 7.48
CA ARG A 177 -18.88 0.44 7.96
C ARG A 177 -19.03 -0.83 7.11
N ASP A 178 -17.90 -1.49 6.85
CA ASP A 178 -17.78 -2.74 6.08
C ASP A 178 -18.26 -2.66 4.61
N ASP A 179 -18.40 -1.44 4.05
CA ASP A 179 -18.72 -1.25 2.63
C ASP A 179 -17.51 -1.59 1.74
N ALA A 180 -17.61 -2.70 0.99
CA ALA A 180 -16.55 -3.21 0.13
C ALA A 180 -16.18 -2.30 -1.07
N SER A 181 -16.90 -1.20 -1.31
CA SER A 181 -16.45 -0.16 -2.24
C SER A 181 -15.20 0.59 -1.74
N LEU A 182 -14.86 0.46 -0.45
CA LEU A 182 -13.62 0.96 0.15
C LEU A 182 -12.35 0.53 -0.61
N PHE A 183 -12.26 -0.74 -1.02
CA PHE A 183 -11.12 -1.29 -1.79
C PHE A 183 -10.93 -0.68 -3.19
N HIS A 184 -11.91 0.11 -3.65
CA HIS A 184 -11.89 0.84 -4.93
C HIS A 184 -11.63 2.35 -4.73
N ARG A 185 -11.12 2.74 -3.55
CA ARG A 185 -10.80 4.12 -3.14
C ARG A 185 -9.36 4.19 -2.62
N GLU A 186 -8.90 5.41 -2.39
CA GLU A 186 -7.66 5.66 -1.67
C GLU A 186 -7.75 5.11 -0.24
N SER A 187 -7.05 4.00 0.03
CA SER A 187 -7.13 3.29 1.31
C SER A 187 -5.84 2.56 1.67
N VAL A 188 -5.61 2.45 2.98
CA VAL A 188 -4.59 1.58 3.57
C VAL A 188 -5.27 0.33 4.11
N GLU A 189 -4.68 -0.83 3.83
CA GLU A 189 -5.06 -2.11 4.43
C GLU A 189 -3.97 -2.56 5.40
N ILE A 190 -4.39 -3.05 6.56
CA ILE A 190 -3.55 -3.60 7.62
C ILE A 190 -3.93 -5.07 7.76
N PHE A 191 -2.96 -5.95 7.53
CA PHE A 191 -3.10 -7.39 7.74
C PHE A 191 -2.30 -7.79 8.97
N LEU A 192 -2.95 -8.45 9.92
CA LEU A 192 -2.35 -8.87 11.19
C LEU A 192 -2.59 -10.36 11.42
N ASP A 193 -1.52 -11.16 11.44
CA ASP A 193 -1.51 -12.54 11.94
C ASP A 193 -1.09 -12.52 13.42
N PRO A 194 -2.02 -12.67 14.38
CA PRO A 194 -1.72 -12.56 15.80
C PRO A 194 -1.03 -13.80 16.39
N LEU A 195 -1.15 -14.95 15.73
CA LEU A 195 -0.61 -16.22 16.21
C LEU A 195 0.77 -16.54 15.60
N HIS A 196 1.15 -15.80 14.56
CA HIS A 196 2.33 -16.04 13.73
C HIS A 196 2.33 -17.47 13.13
N ASP A 197 1.14 -18.01 12.85
CA ASP A 197 0.97 -19.33 12.22
C ASP A 197 0.98 -19.26 10.68
N HIS A 198 0.83 -18.05 10.13
CA HIS A 198 0.73 -17.71 8.72
C HIS A 198 -0.49 -18.32 8.00
N THR A 199 -1.59 -18.51 8.73
CA THR A 199 -2.87 -19.03 8.24
C THR A 199 -4.07 -18.26 8.80
N HIS A 200 -4.06 -17.94 10.10
CA HIS A 200 -5.05 -17.10 10.77
C HIS A 200 -4.60 -15.64 10.76
N TYR A 201 -5.45 -14.73 10.30
CA TYR A 201 -5.15 -13.30 10.27
C TYR A 201 -6.43 -12.47 10.23
N PHE A 202 -6.29 -11.21 10.61
CA PHE A 202 -7.32 -10.17 10.49
C PHE A 202 -6.93 -9.19 9.40
N GLN A 203 -7.92 -8.66 8.70
CA GLN A 203 -7.81 -7.59 7.72
C GLN A 203 -8.56 -6.37 8.27
N PHE A 204 -7.93 -5.21 8.23
CA PHE A 204 -8.57 -3.92 8.49
C PHE A 204 -8.28 -3.04 7.27
N ALA A 205 -9.26 -2.31 6.77
CA ALA A 205 -9.07 -1.37 5.67
C ALA A 205 -9.67 -0.02 6.01
N VAL A 206 -8.86 1.03 5.85
CA VAL A 206 -9.22 2.41 6.20
C VAL A 206 -8.97 3.33 5.01
N ASP A 207 -10.00 4.05 4.59
CA ASP A 207 -9.87 5.03 3.51
C ASP A 207 -9.48 6.41 4.04
N ALA A 208 -8.99 7.29 3.17
CA ALA A 208 -8.54 8.63 3.56
C ALA A 208 -9.63 9.51 4.21
N ALA A 209 -10.90 9.11 4.19
CA ALA A 209 -12.02 9.79 4.85
C ALA A 209 -12.41 9.18 6.21
N GLY A 210 -11.67 8.18 6.70
CA GLY A 210 -11.91 7.51 7.97
C GLY A 210 -13.01 6.43 7.93
N SER A 211 -13.34 5.91 6.74
CA SER A 211 -14.18 4.70 6.63
C SER A 211 -13.42 3.51 7.20
N LEU A 212 -14.09 2.58 7.89
CA LEU A 212 -13.48 1.33 8.37
C LEU A 212 -14.25 0.11 7.85
N TYR A 213 -13.50 -0.83 7.28
CA TYR A 213 -13.90 -2.22 7.04
C TYR A 213 -13.00 -3.11 7.91
N ASP A 214 -13.53 -4.15 8.54
CA ASP A 214 -12.69 -5.22 9.09
C ASP A 214 -13.26 -6.63 8.91
N ALA A 215 -12.36 -7.62 8.98
CA ALA A 215 -12.68 -9.03 8.73
C ALA A 215 -11.68 -9.98 9.40
N GLU A 216 -12.15 -11.17 9.76
CA GLU A 216 -11.31 -12.32 10.11
C GLU A 216 -11.00 -13.11 8.83
N GLY A 217 -9.81 -12.95 8.27
CA GLY A 217 -9.44 -13.44 6.94
C GLY A 217 -10.30 -12.80 5.85
N TYR A 218 -11.30 -13.54 5.37
CA TYR A 218 -12.33 -13.07 4.43
C TYR A 218 -13.73 -12.93 5.07
N ASN A 219 -13.85 -13.17 6.38
CA ASN A 219 -15.12 -13.13 7.11
C ASN A 219 -15.45 -11.71 7.59
N ALA A 220 -16.08 -10.92 6.71
CA ALA A 220 -16.58 -9.56 7.00
C ALA A 220 -17.78 -9.48 7.97
N VAL A 221 -18.15 -10.59 8.64
CA VAL A 221 -19.13 -10.56 9.75
C VAL A 221 -18.44 -10.27 11.08
N TRP A 222 -17.15 -10.64 11.20
CA TRP A 222 -16.36 -10.27 12.37
C TRP A 222 -16.17 -8.77 12.44
N ASN A 223 -16.15 -8.20 13.65
CA ASN A 223 -16.16 -6.77 13.87
C ASN A 223 -15.28 -6.40 15.08
N SER A 224 -14.32 -5.48 14.91
CA SER A 224 -13.45 -5.01 15.99
C SER A 224 -13.98 -3.79 16.75
N GLN A 225 -13.31 -3.42 17.85
CA GLN A 225 -13.42 -2.14 18.54
C GLN A 225 -12.23 -1.21 18.21
N ALA A 226 -11.62 -1.39 17.03
CA ALA A 226 -10.53 -0.53 16.56
C ALA A 226 -10.99 0.92 16.43
N GLN A 227 -10.13 1.84 16.87
CA GLN A 227 -10.33 3.28 16.69
C GLN A 227 -9.49 3.74 15.50
N VAL A 228 -10.07 4.59 14.66
CA VAL A 228 -9.41 5.14 13.48
C VAL A 228 -9.64 6.65 13.40
N ALA A 229 -8.61 7.37 13.00
CA ALA A 229 -8.69 8.78 12.64
C ALA A 229 -7.75 9.07 11.48
N THR A 230 -8.16 9.96 10.58
CA THR A 230 -7.39 10.35 9.39
C THR A 230 -7.35 11.86 9.24
N GLN A 231 -6.23 12.41 8.79
CA GLN A 231 -6.12 13.80 8.39
C GLN A 231 -5.69 13.90 6.92
N GLN A 232 -6.38 14.74 6.14
CA GLN A 232 -6.01 15.05 4.76
C GLN A 232 -5.29 16.41 4.75
N GLU A 233 -4.12 16.46 4.15
CA GLU A 233 -3.34 17.68 3.96
C GLU A 233 -3.12 17.95 2.47
N LYS A 234 -2.26 18.91 2.11
CA LYS A 234 -2.08 19.30 0.69
C LYS A 234 -1.25 18.29 -0.12
N ASP A 235 -0.30 17.62 0.53
CA ASP A 235 0.74 16.77 -0.09
C ASP A 235 0.73 15.33 0.43
N ARG A 236 -0.17 15.00 1.36
CA ARG A 236 -0.27 13.72 2.05
C ARG A 236 -1.66 13.53 2.66
N TRP A 237 -1.93 12.30 3.09
CA TRP A 237 -2.90 12.02 4.14
C TRP A 237 -2.30 11.09 5.18
N THR A 238 -2.84 11.12 6.39
CA THR A 238 -2.36 10.35 7.54
C THR A 238 -3.47 9.49 8.13
N LEU A 239 -3.08 8.42 8.80
CA LEU A 239 -3.94 7.49 9.51
C LEU A 239 -3.33 7.15 10.87
N GLU A 240 -4.14 7.25 11.92
CA GLU A 240 -3.89 6.58 13.19
C GLU A 240 -4.92 5.48 13.39
N PHE A 241 -4.44 4.27 13.64
CA PHE A 241 -5.23 3.07 13.88
C PHE A 241 -4.83 2.47 15.23
N ALA A 242 -5.81 2.20 16.10
CA ALA A 242 -5.58 1.62 17.42
C ALA A 242 -6.51 0.42 17.68
N LEU A 243 -5.94 -0.79 17.64
CA LEU A 243 -6.63 -2.07 17.82
C LEU A 243 -6.47 -2.60 19.26
N PRO A 244 -7.56 -2.79 20.02
CA PRO A 244 -7.49 -3.45 21.33
C PRO A 244 -7.01 -4.91 21.22
N TRP A 245 -6.01 -5.31 21.99
CA TRP A 245 -5.42 -6.66 21.95
C TRP A 245 -6.45 -7.78 22.22
N ARG A 246 -7.44 -7.49 23.05
CA ARG A 246 -8.53 -8.42 23.39
C ARG A 246 -9.37 -8.84 22.17
N ASP A 247 -9.50 -7.97 21.16
CA ASP A 247 -10.36 -8.21 19.99
C ASP A 247 -9.76 -9.33 19.12
N VAL A 248 -8.42 -9.44 19.10
CA VAL A 248 -7.66 -10.51 18.44
C VAL A 248 -7.20 -11.61 19.43
N GLY A 249 -7.78 -11.64 20.63
CA GLY A 249 -7.54 -12.70 21.63
C GLY A 249 -6.14 -12.71 22.27
N LEU A 250 -5.37 -11.62 22.16
CA LEU A 250 -3.96 -11.56 22.58
C LEU A 250 -3.71 -10.78 23.87
N LYS A 251 -2.46 -10.91 24.36
CA LYS A 251 -1.82 -9.99 25.31
C LYS A 251 -0.46 -9.51 24.76
N PRO A 252 -0.09 -8.24 24.99
CA PRO A 252 1.16 -7.62 24.52
C PRO A 252 2.37 -8.04 25.35
N GLU A 253 2.71 -9.32 25.26
CA GLU A 253 3.88 -9.89 25.92
C GLU A 253 5.17 -9.46 25.22
N ARG A 254 6.17 -9.07 26.02
CA ARG A 254 7.49 -8.71 25.52
C ARG A 254 8.11 -9.88 24.77
N GLY A 255 8.61 -9.59 23.58
CA GLY A 255 9.26 -10.54 22.69
C GLY A 255 8.31 -11.36 21.82
N ARG A 256 7.00 -11.10 21.86
CA ARG A 256 6.01 -11.75 21.00
C ARG A 256 6.23 -11.36 19.54
N VAL A 257 6.16 -12.36 18.65
CA VAL A 257 6.18 -12.19 17.19
C VAL A 257 4.75 -12.26 16.68
N LEU A 258 4.43 -11.40 15.73
CA LEU A 258 3.16 -11.33 15.00
C LEU A 258 3.49 -11.20 13.50
N GLY A 259 2.64 -11.69 12.60
CA GLY A 259 2.73 -11.36 11.19
C GLY A 259 2.04 -10.02 10.92
N LEU A 260 2.67 -9.13 10.17
CA LEU A 260 2.13 -7.82 9.78
C LEU A 260 2.37 -7.57 8.30
N ASN A 261 1.37 -7.06 7.58
CA ASN A 261 1.60 -6.35 6.33
C ASN A 261 0.76 -5.08 6.27
N LEU A 262 1.33 -4.03 5.68
CA LEU A 262 0.58 -2.84 5.32
C LEU A 262 0.55 -2.76 3.80
N CYS A 263 -0.64 -2.51 3.26
CA CYS A 263 -0.88 -2.38 1.84
C CYS A 263 -1.61 -1.06 1.56
N ARG A 264 -1.52 -0.54 0.34
CA ARG A 264 -2.24 0.66 -0.09
C ARG A 264 -2.90 0.42 -1.44
N ASN A 265 -4.21 0.69 -1.50
CA ASN A 265 -4.94 0.86 -2.75
C ASN A 265 -4.91 2.35 -3.09
N ARG A 266 -4.26 2.70 -4.22
CA ARG A 266 -4.32 4.05 -4.78
C ARG A 266 -5.09 4.02 -6.09
N TRP A 267 -6.20 4.77 -6.12
CA TRP A 267 -7.20 4.78 -7.21
C TRP A 267 -7.37 6.18 -7.82
N LEU A 268 -6.29 6.96 -7.88
CA LEU A 268 -6.30 8.35 -8.35
C LEU A 268 -5.74 8.49 -9.77
N GLU A 269 -4.66 7.79 -10.11
CA GLU A 269 -4.01 7.80 -11.43
C GLU A 269 -3.88 6.37 -11.96
N GLY A 270 -5.02 5.80 -12.34
CA GLY A 270 -5.14 4.36 -12.51
C GLY A 270 -5.12 3.62 -11.17
N ARG A 271 -4.89 2.31 -11.23
CA ARG A 271 -4.91 1.41 -10.08
C ARG A 271 -3.50 1.03 -9.68
N GLN A 272 -3.08 1.46 -8.50
CA GLN A 272 -1.79 1.11 -7.91
C GLN A 272 -2.05 0.32 -6.62
N TRP A 273 -1.46 -0.87 -6.57
CA TRP A 273 -1.56 -1.79 -5.44
C TRP A 273 -0.17 -2.02 -4.89
N THR A 274 0.09 -1.52 -3.69
CA THR A 274 1.44 -1.46 -3.12
C THR A 274 1.45 -2.01 -1.71
N ASN A 275 2.58 -2.54 -1.25
CA ASN A 275 2.73 -3.13 0.07
C ASN A 275 4.13 -2.94 0.64
N TRP A 276 4.23 -3.02 1.98
CA TRP A 276 5.49 -3.00 2.70
C TRP A 276 6.26 -4.30 2.51
N SER A 277 5.62 -5.45 2.80
CA SER A 277 6.19 -6.77 2.57
C SER A 277 5.63 -7.36 1.29
N GLN A 278 6.50 -7.65 0.33
CA GLN A 278 6.10 -8.05 -1.01
C GLN A 278 5.46 -9.45 -1.02
N THR A 279 4.24 -9.51 -1.53
CA THR A 279 3.41 -10.71 -1.70
C THR A 279 3.66 -11.38 -3.06
N ALA A 280 3.15 -12.59 -3.28
CA ALA A 280 3.30 -13.28 -4.57
C ALA A 280 2.14 -13.08 -5.56
N ALA A 281 0.90 -12.87 -5.09
CA ALA A 281 -0.29 -12.92 -5.97
C ALA A 281 -1.43 -11.96 -5.61
N ASN A 282 -1.55 -11.55 -4.35
CA ASN A 282 -2.47 -10.52 -3.82
C ASN A 282 -2.09 -10.26 -2.35
N PHE A 283 -2.75 -9.30 -1.68
CA PHE A 283 -2.43 -8.92 -0.30
C PHE A 283 -2.70 -10.02 0.76
N HIS A 284 -3.61 -10.97 0.50
CA HIS A 284 -3.95 -12.06 1.44
C HIS A 284 -2.94 -13.22 1.36
N ASP A 285 -1.67 -12.90 1.63
CA ASP A 285 -0.53 -13.82 1.55
C ASP A 285 0.23 -13.88 2.90
N PRO A 286 -0.38 -14.47 3.96
CA PRO A 286 0.16 -14.43 5.31
C PRO A 286 1.54 -15.08 5.46
N VAL A 287 1.92 -15.98 4.54
CA VAL A 287 3.27 -16.57 4.47
C VAL A 287 4.35 -15.51 4.22
N ARG A 288 4.01 -14.40 3.54
CA ARG A 288 4.93 -13.30 3.18
C ARG A 288 4.72 -12.02 3.97
N PHE A 289 3.87 -12.03 5.00
CA PHE A 289 3.82 -10.92 5.95
C PHE A 289 5.21 -10.71 6.60
N GLY A 290 5.51 -9.46 6.92
CA GLY A 290 6.68 -9.12 7.73
C GLY A 290 6.46 -9.53 9.19
N HIS A 291 7.55 -9.61 9.95
CA HIS A 291 7.53 -10.03 11.34
C HIS A 291 7.50 -8.79 12.24
N LEU A 292 6.37 -8.54 12.90
CA LEU A 292 6.26 -7.52 13.94
C LEU A 292 6.70 -8.14 15.28
N VAL A 293 7.69 -7.56 15.95
CA VAL A 293 8.20 -8.05 17.24
C VAL A 293 7.98 -7.00 18.32
N LEU A 294 7.26 -7.37 19.37
CA LEU A 294 6.95 -6.46 20.49
C LEU A 294 8.15 -6.34 21.43
N GLU A 295 8.78 -5.17 21.54
CA GLU A 295 9.84 -4.86 22.51
C GLU A 295 10.97 -5.93 22.61
N PRO A 296 11.59 -6.36 21.49
CA PRO A 296 12.49 -7.51 21.45
C PRO A 296 13.71 -7.39 22.39
N THR A 297 14.16 -8.52 22.95
CA THR A 297 15.44 -8.57 23.68
C THR A 297 16.61 -8.92 22.78
N ARG A 298 17.83 -8.57 23.21
CA ARG A 298 19.08 -8.88 22.50
C ARG A 298 19.29 -10.39 22.34
N GLU A 299 18.88 -11.16 23.33
CA GLU A 299 18.95 -12.63 23.37
C GLU A 299 17.88 -13.29 22.50
N GLN A 300 16.80 -12.58 22.17
CA GLN A 300 15.82 -13.05 21.19
C GLN A 300 16.31 -12.82 19.76
N TRP A 301 16.90 -11.66 19.46
CA TRP A 301 17.43 -11.36 18.12
C TRP A 301 18.35 -12.45 17.56
N SER A 302 19.24 -13.00 18.39
CA SER A 302 20.16 -14.07 17.99
C SER A 302 19.46 -15.41 17.66
N ARG A 303 18.23 -15.64 18.14
CA ARG A 303 17.44 -16.87 17.89
C ARG A 303 16.44 -16.66 16.76
N LEU A 304 15.76 -15.52 16.77
CA LEU A 304 14.73 -15.14 15.79
C LEU A 304 15.27 -15.09 14.35
N GLY A 305 16.57 -14.80 14.16
CA GLY A 305 17.19 -14.80 12.83
C GLY A 305 17.19 -16.16 12.11
N GLU A 306 17.04 -17.28 12.82
CA GLU A 306 16.82 -18.60 12.22
C GLU A 306 15.32 -18.89 12.04
N GLU A 307 14.51 -18.54 13.04
CA GLU A 307 13.05 -18.73 13.06
C GLU A 307 12.35 -18.02 11.90
N PHE A 308 12.68 -16.74 11.65
CA PHE A 308 12.11 -15.93 10.56
C PHE A 308 12.42 -16.47 9.16
N ARG A 309 13.53 -17.21 9.01
CA ARG A 309 13.93 -17.70 7.68
C ARG A 309 13.06 -18.85 7.18
N ARG A 310 12.38 -19.59 8.07
CA ARG A 310 11.64 -20.83 7.76
C ARG A 310 12.51 -21.84 6.95
N PRO A 311 12.03 -23.07 6.66
CA PRO A 311 12.82 -24.01 5.86
C PRO A 311 12.95 -23.59 4.39
N ASP A 312 12.04 -22.75 3.89
CA ASP A 312 11.77 -22.51 2.47
C ASP A 312 11.98 -21.06 2.00
N ARG A 313 12.06 -20.06 2.90
CA ARG A 313 12.47 -18.70 2.51
C ARG A 313 14.00 -18.60 2.47
N ARG A 314 14.48 -17.90 1.43
CA ARG A 314 15.90 -17.68 1.10
C ARG A 314 16.21 -16.21 0.82
N GLY A 315 15.20 -15.35 0.84
CA GLY A 315 15.37 -13.91 0.66
C GLY A 315 16.23 -13.24 1.74
N PRO A 316 16.73 -12.02 1.46
CA PRO A 316 17.49 -11.23 2.42
C PRO A 316 16.64 -10.89 3.65
N LEU A 317 17.24 -11.00 4.83
CA LEU A 317 16.63 -10.61 6.10
C LEU A 317 16.98 -9.15 6.43
N PHE A 318 15.96 -8.33 6.63
CA PHE A 318 16.08 -6.93 7.03
C PHE A 318 15.33 -6.72 8.35
N ILE A 319 16.03 -6.25 9.37
CA ILE A 319 15.44 -5.89 10.68
C ILE A 319 15.47 -4.38 10.79
N PHE A 320 14.34 -3.71 11.00
CA PHE A 320 14.30 -2.26 11.17
C PHE A 320 14.80 -1.83 12.56
N GLU A 321 15.33 -0.62 12.65
CA GLU A 321 15.81 0.03 13.86
C GLU A 321 15.42 1.52 13.82
N ARG A 322 15.56 2.24 14.94
CA ARG A 322 15.24 3.68 14.99
C ARG A 322 16.09 4.54 14.03
N GLU A 323 17.28 4.06 13.65
CA GLU A 323 18.25 4.75 12.77
C GLU A 323 18.43 4.07 11.39
N GLY A 324 17.55 3.13 11.02
CA GLY A 324 17.58 2.47 9.71
C GLY A 324 17.18 1.00 9.76
N ILE A 325 18.01 0.15 9.17
CA ILE A 325 17.91 -1.30 9.21
C ILE A 325 19.17 -1.82 9.92
N SER A 326 19.07 -2.85 10.75
CA SER A 326 20.21 -3.56 11.39
C SER A 326 21.32 -3.84 10.36
N GLY A 327 22.47 -3.19 10.54
CA GLY A 327 23.63 -3.30 9.65
C GLY A 327 23.62 -2.33 8.45
N GLN A 328 22.57 -1.54 8.26
CA GLN A 328 22.44 -0.46 7.26
C GLN A 328 21.74 0.76 7.86
N THR A 329 22.52 1.75 8.29
CA THR A 329 21.97 3.06 8.66
C THR A 329 21.16 3.65 7.50
N TYR A 330 20.21 4.55 7.79
CA TYR A 330 19.49 5.30 6.75
C TYR A 330 20.41 5.91 5.66
N ARG A 331 21.65 6.26 6.04
CA ARG A 331 22.71 6.70 5.12
C ARG A 331 23.11 5.65 4.08
N ALA A 332 23.25 4.38 4.47
CA ALA A 332 23.62 3.31 3.55
C ALA A 332 22.50 3.01 2.53
N LEU A 333 21.24 3.05 2.98
CA LEU A 333 20.07 2.91 2.10
C LEU A 333 19.97 4.06 1.09
N LEU A 334 20.12 5.30 1.57
CA LEU A 334 20.07 6.48 0.71
C LEU A 334 21.26 6.55 -0.26
N GLN A 335 22.46 6.10 0.15
CA GLN A 335 23.61 5.94 -0.73
C GLN A 335 23.30 4.97 -1.87
N ARG A 336 22.67 3.82 -1.59
CA ARG A 336 22.31 2.84 -2.64
C ARG A 336 21.33 3.42 -3.65
N ALA A 337 20.32 4.15 -3.20
CA ALA A 337 19.37 4.84 -4.09
C ALA A 337 20.07 5.92 -4.92
N LEU A 338 20.96 6.70 -4.30
CA LEU A 338 21.74 7.72 -4.99
C LEU A 338 22.68 7.10 -6.04
N ASP A 339 23.35 5.98 -5.73
CA ASP A 339 24.21 5.26 -6.68
C ASP A 339 23.42 4.77 -7.91
N GLU A 340 22.13 4.50 -7.75
CA GLU A 340 21.24 4.16 -8.88
C GLU A 340 20.92 5.38 -9.74
N ALA A 341 20.63 6.52 -9.12
CA ALA A 341 20.42 7.78 -9.84
C ALA A 341 21.69 8.23 -10.59
N GLU A 342 22.88 8.07 -9.98
CA GLU A 342 24.16 8.37 -10.64
C GLU A 342 24.43 7.44 -11.83
N ARG A 343 24.03 6.16 -11.76
CA ARG A 343 24.08 5.23 -12.91
C ARG A 343 23.16 5.68 -14.04
N ALA A 344 21.91 6.06 -13.73
CA ALA A 344 20.95 6.55 -14.72
C ALA A 344 21.42 7.87 -15.38
N LEU A 345 21.95 8.81 -14.60
CA LEU A 345 22.58 10.03 -15.11
C LEU A 345 23.78 9.72 -16.02
N ALA A 346 24.66 8.79 -15.63
CA ALA A 346 25.80 8.41 -16.45
C ALA A 346 25.38 7.82 -17.81
N GLU A 347 24.31 7.02 -17.85
CA GLU A 347 23.77 6.49 -19.11
C GLU A 347 23.17 7.62 -19.97
N LEU A 348 22.34 8.50 -19.39
CA LEU A 348 21.76 9.66 -20.10
C LEU A 348 22.84 10.58 -20.70
N ARG A 349 23.93 10.84 -19.97
CA ARG A 349 25.09 11.59 -20.47
C ARG A 349 25.73 10.90 -21.69
N SER A 350 25.87 9.58 -21.70
CA SER A 350 26.43 8.83 -22.85
C SER A 350 25.46 8.70 -24.02
N LEU A 351 24.15 8.66 -23.78
CA LEU A 351 23.15 8.74 -24.87
C LEU A 351 23.20 10.11 -25.53
N ARG A 352 23.26 11.20 -24.77
CA ARG A 352 23.33 12.59 -25.28
C ARG A 352 24.46 12.78 -26.30
N GLU A 353 25.62 12.17 -26.08
CA GLU A 353 26.78 12.22 -27.00
C GLU A 353 26.52 11.60 -28.38
N ARG A 354 25.45 10.82 -28.53
CA ARG A 354 25.05 10.10 -29.75
C ARG A 354 23.79 10.65 -30.42
N GLN A 355 23.20 11.71 -29.86
CA GLN A 355 22.00 12.35 -30.38
C GLN A 355 22.33 13.51 -31.33
N GLU A 356 21.35 13.91 -32.14
CA GLU A 356 21.44 15.12 -32.94
C GLU A 356 21.59 16.39 -32.06
N PRO A 357 22.25 17.47 -32.55
CA PRO A 357 22.57 18.64 -31.73
C PRO A 357 21.39 19.29 -30.98
N ALA A 358 20.20 19.29 -31.57
CA ALA A 358 19.00 19.84 -30.93
C ALA A 358 18.54 18.99 -29.74
N VAL A 359 18.42 17.67 -29.94
CA VAL A 359 18.05 16.70 -28.89
C VAL A 359 19.13 16.64 -27.81
N ALA A 360 20.41 16.73 -28.20
CA ALA A 360 21.53 16.76 -27.27
C ALA A 360 21.53 18.01 -26.37
N ALA A 361 21.11 19.17 -26.89
CA ALA A 361 20.96 20.41 -26.13
C ALA A 361 19.79 20.33 -25.13
N GLU A 362 18.63 19.79 -25.54
CA GLU A 362 17.49 19.57 -24.64
C GLU A 362 17.83 18.58 -23.52
N LEU A 363 18.47 17.45 -23.87
CA LEU A 363 18.95 16.47 -22.88
C LEU A 363 19.97 17.09 -21.92
N ALA A 364 20.85 17.99 -22.39
CA ALA A 364 21.78 18.70 -21.50
C ALA A 364 21.05 19.57 -20.47
N GLN A 365 20.01 20.30 -20.88
CA GLN A 365 19.20 21.13 -19.97
C GLN A 365 18.44 20.28 -18.93
N ARG A 366 17.81 19.18 -19.37
CA ARG A 366 17.12 18.24 -18.46
C ARG A 366 18.10 17.59 -17.47
N LEU A 367 19.29 17.20 -17.93
CA LEU A 367 20.37 16.65 -17.09
C LEU A 367 20.88 17.65 -16.05
N GLU A 368 21.12 18.91 -16.44
CA GLU A 368 21.60 19.94 -15.52
C GLU A 368 20.59 20.20 -14.39
N ALA A 369 19.30 20.26 -14.70
CA ALA A 369 18.23 20.38 -13.69
C ALA A 369 18.26 19.20 -12.70
N MET A 370 18.32 17.96 -13.20
CA MET A 370 18.40 16.76 -12.35
C MET A 370 19.68 16.73 -11.49
N GLU A 371 20.82 17.21 -12.01
CA GLU A 371 22.05 17.31 -11.24
C GLU A 371 21.98 18.35 -10.11
N GLN A 372 21.28 19.48 -10.35
CA GLN A 372 21.00 20.49 -9.33
C GLN A 372 20.08 19.93 -8.23
N GLU A 373 19.03 19.18 -8.60
CA GLU A 373 18.12 18.54 -7.64
C GLU A 373 18.83 17.47 -6.76
N LEU A 374 19.76 16.69 -7.31
CA LEU A 374 20.58 15.75 -6.51
C LEU A 374 21.65 16.44 -5.65
N GLY A 375 22.01 17.70 -5.93
CA GLY A 375 23.07 18.43 -5.22
C GLY A 375 22.90 18.47 -3.69
N PRO A 376 21.77 18.95 -3.16
CA PRO A 376 21.48 18.95 -1.72
C PRO A 376 21.51 17.54 -1.10
N ILE A 377 21.02 16.54 -1.83
CA ILE A 377 20.97 15.14 -1.38
C ILE A 377 22.39 14.60 -1.19
N ARG A 378 23.26 14.78 -2.20
CA ARG A 378 24.70 14.45 -2.13
C ARG A 378 25.39 15.15 -0.96
N GLN A 379 25.09 16.44 -0.73
CA GLN A 379 25.70 17.22 0.34
C GLN A 379 25.31 16.69 1.72
N ARG A 380 24.00 16.51 1.97
CA ARG A 380 23.48 16.03 3.25
C ARG A 380 23.90 14.59 3.56
N LEU A 381 24.10 13.76 2.54
CA LEU A 381 24.64 12.40 2.66
C LEU A 381 26.14 12.36 3.02
N ARG A 382 26.91 13.43 2.74
CA ARG A 382 28.31 13.58 3.14
C ARG A 382 28.48 14.24 4.50
N ALA A 383 27.51 15.05 4.94
CA ALA A 383 27.55 15.76 6.21
C ALA A 383 27.58 14.77 7.40
N PRO A 384 28.31 15.03 8.50
CA PRO A 384 28.58 14.05 9.55
C PRO A 384 27.37 13.71 10.44
N GLU A 385 26.31 14.51 10.40
CA GLU A 385 25.12 14.37 11.25
C GLU A 385 24.31 13.12 10.88
N ALA A 386 23.84 12.38 11.88
CA ALA A 386 22.93 11.25 11.68
C ALA A 386 21.73 11.65 10.80
N LEU A 387 21.28 10.75 9.94
CA LEU A 387 20.01 10.91 9.22
C LEU A 387 18.92 10.34 10.13
N ASP A 388 17.96 11.17 10.51
CA ASP A 388 16.71 10.69 11.08
C ASP A 388 15.82 10.08 9.98
N GLY A 389 14.84 9.25 10.38
CA GLY A 389 13.98 8.54 9.44
C GLY A 389 13.11 9.43 8.57
N HIS A 390 12.73 10.62 9.03
CA HIS A 390 11.88 11.54 8.26
C HIS A 390 12.70 12.23 7.16
N THR A 391 13.86 12.79 7.51
CA THR A 391 14.83 13.33 6.54
C THR A 391 15.23 12.26 5.54
N PHE A 392 15.49 11.02 5.99
CA PHE A 392 15.78 9.90 5.11
C PHE A 392 14.68 9.66 4.08
N ILE A 393 13.41 9.57 4.50
CA ILE A 393 12.29 9.30 3.60
C ILE A 393 12.10 10.41 2.58
N GLN A 394 12.17 11.68 2.99
CA GLN A 394 12.07 12.82 2.08
C GLN A 394 13.17 12.79 1.01
N MET A 395 14.41 12.50 1.40
CA MET A 395 15.53 12.38 0.48
C MET A 395 15.41 11.14 -0.41
N GLU A 396 14.97 10.01 0.14
CA GLU A 396 14.74 8.77 -0.59
C GLU A 396 13.66 8.96 -1.66
N GLN A 397 12.51 9.54 -1.31
CA GLN A 397 11.43 9.90 -2.24
C GLN A 397 11.93 10.80 -3.36
N ALA A 398 12.66 11.87 -3.04
CA ALA A 398 13.23 12.78 -4.05
C ALA A 398 14.17 12.05 -5.03
N VAL A 399 15.02 11.14 -4.56
CA VAL A 399 15.86 10.30 -5.43
C VAL A 399 15.02 9.37 -6.32
N HIS A 400 13.94 8.76 -5.81
CA HIS A 400 13.09 7.87 -6.61
C HIS A 400 12.25 8.63 -7.66
N GLN A 401 11.77 9.83 -7.34
CA GLN A 401 11.08 10.71 -8.30
C GLN A 401 12.02 11.21 -9.41
N LEU A 402 13.29 11.45 -9.08
CA LEU A 402 14.33 11.74 -10.06
C LEU A 402 14.63 10.51 -10.93
N LEU A 403 14.78 9.33 -10.32
CA LEU A 403 14.99 8.06 -11.03
C LEU A 403 13.87 7.74 -12.03
N HIS A 404 12.60 7.92 -11.67
CA HIS A 404 11.48 7.72 -12.59
C HIS A 404 11.60 8.65 -13.81
N ARG A 405 11.78 9.96 -13.58
CA ARG A 405 11.99 10.93 -14.67
C ARG A 405 13.22 10.61 -15.53
N MET A 406 14.29 10.05 -14.95
CA MET A 406 15.46 9.58 -15.68
C MET A 406 15.15 8.34 -16.52
N GLN A 407 14.34 7.40 -16.01
CA GLN A 407 13.93 6.20 -16.73
C GLN A 407 13.01 6.53 -17.92
N ASP A 408 12.06 7.45 -17.74
CA ASP A 408 11.24 8.00 -18.82
C ASP A 408 12.13 8.63 -19.90
N LEU A 409 13.10 9.46 -19.50
CA LEU A 409 14.02 10.14 -20.41
C LEU A 409 14.97 9.16 -21.12
N LEU A 410 15.41 8.10 -20.44
CA LEU A 410 16.18 7.01 -21.03
C LEU A 410 15.37 6.29 -22.11
N TRP A 411 14.08 6.04 -21.86
CA TRP A 411 13.18 5.46 -22.85
C TRP A 411 12.99 6.38 -24.07
N GLU A 412 12.67 7.66 -23.86
CA GLU A 412 12.57 8.66 -24.94
C GLU A 412 13.85 8.73 -25.79
N ALA A 413 15.01 8.87 -25.15
CA ALA A 413 16.29 9.00 -25.83
C ALA A 413 16.73 7.72 -26.58
N ARG A 414 16.47 6.54 -26.01
CA ARG A 414 16.74 5.25 -26.68
C ARG A 414 15.81 5.06 -27.89
N LEU A 415 14.52 5.41 -27.77
CA LEU A 415 13.56 5.32 -28.86
C LEU A 415 13.94 6.28 -30.01
N ALA A 416 14.31 7.53 -29.71
CA ALA A 416 14.80 8.48 -30.70
C ALA A 416 16.06 7.96 -31.42
N ALA A 417 17.03 7.41 -30.67
CA ALA A 417 18.26 6.85 -31.24
C ALA A 417 18.02 5.61 -32.12
N LEU A 418 16.97 4.81 -31.84
CA LEU A 418 16.56 3.68 -32.69
C LEU A 418 15.87 4.17 -33.96
N LEU A 419 14.99 5.16 -33.87
CA LEU A 419 14.30 5.73 -35.03
C LEU A 419 15.26 6.46 -35.98
N ALA A 420 16.31 7.09 -35.45
CA ALA A 420 17.35 7.74 -36.26
C ALA A 420 18.30 6.77 -37.00
N GLN A 421 18.15 5.44 -36.80
CA GLN A 421 18.92 4.40 -37.50
C GLN A 421 18.12 3.72 -38.64
N ILE A 422 16.88 4.17 -38.89
CA ILE A 422 15.95 3.65 -39.91
C ILE A 422 15.81 4.67 -41.04
#